data_AF-A0A970KTJ5-F1
#
_entry.id   AF-A0A970KTJ5-F1
#
_cell.length_a   1.000
_cell.length_b   1.000
_cell.length_c   1.000
_cell.angle_alpha   90.00
_cell.angle_beta   90.00
_cell.angle_gamma   90.00
#
_symmetry.space_group_name_H-M   'P 1'
#
loop_
_entity.id
_entity.type
_entity.pdbx_description
1 polymer ?
#
loop_
_entity_poly.entity_id
_entity_poly.type
_entity_poly.pdbx_seq_one_letter_code
_entity_poly.pdbx_strand_id
1 'polypeptide(L)'
;MRQTVGDGTGSSLHDLREQIRAINPGYLASATGTGHFRDRLQTIFYSPSRNALFLVVAERFVFRLETSPALVLREVAEVNHDGSGLVGDGLQTIDAITETLAGTILLLGSDRRDGEWHGVAWRLEAGDGTFRRVVVAEPAWQTTRAGNATAGFFGPDREEVVAIAPYASPARLLLSRDDGLTWRHHSLATLFANHVHEVYLPRAIHPERTARLWVTGGDDPSGAASGLVSFDGFDAQGELRGGRFALREQPGYRLVGLTGNGRDLFVGNESLAGGVLRIQDNEQAIAISDFEYVLTKGRHDYHQMRSLLATADGVLISGTDSYGHVGDTIRADSGGYLYLSTDDGASCRTIPLGAKWVTGIACDGTAFWVTFGMGREEGPDCSASRLSLLRIPKPPVWADVSDDYVVKLLIADSSDFYRAAGYDSHPVPVLARGATTFRVDMAPFRSLALLVDSHEPGELSVETLPFRDWHPDQERWTEIRRLRIRAAGRQQILLREGETMSRHFRVRNAGRRPIALRQLAFVGRK
;
A
#
# COMPACT_ATOMS: atom_id res chain seq x y z
N MET A 1 7.52 29.58 -5.13
CA MET A 1 7.76 30.12 -3.76
C MET A 1 7.88 28.93 -2.82
N ARG A 2 9.00 28.72 -2.12
CA ARG A 2 9.16 27.57 -1.19
C ARG A 2 8.30 27.84 0.05
N GLN A 3 7.14 27.22 0.15
CA GLN A 3 6.47 27.09 1.43
C GLN A 3 7.15 25.94 2.17
N THR A 4 7.95 26.28 3.17
CA THR A 4 8.33 25.34 4.22
C THR A 4 7.05 24.99 4.97
N VAL A 5 6.67 23.71 4.98
CA VAL A 5 5.60 23.25 5.87
C VAL A 5 6.18 23.34 7.28
N GLY A 6 5.60 24.22 8.10
CA GLY A 6 6.16 24.63 9.40
C GLY A 6 5.96 23.58 10.50
N ASP A 7 6.68 22.45 10.43
CA ASP A 7 6.59 21.35 11.41
C ASP A 7 7.95 20.80 11.87
N GLY A 8 9.06 21.45 11.50
CA GLY A 8 10.41 21.04 11.87
C GLY A 8 10.93 19.78 11.15
N THR A 9 10.23 19.27 10.13
CA THR A 9 10.66 18.09 9.35
C THR A 9 11.69 18.38 8.25
N GLY A 10 11.94 19.66 7.93
CA GLY A 10 12.76 20.05 6.78
C GLY A 10 12.09 19.75 5.43
N SER A 11 10.77 19.51 5.41
CA SER A 11 10.02 19.24 4.20
C SER A 11 9.84 20.47 3.31
N SER A 12 9.68 20.25 2.00
CA SER A 12 9.49 21.31 1.02
C SER A 12 8.40 20.97 0.01
N LEU A 13 7.48 21.90 -0.21
CA LEU A 13 6.44 21.80 -1.24
C LEU A 13 6.96 22.37 -2.58
N HIS A 14 6.78 21.60 -3.64
CA HIS A 14 7.19 21.94 -5.00
C HIS A 14 5.97 22.00 -5.92
N ASP A 15 5.51 23.20 -6.24
CA ASP A 15 4.45 23.42 -7.24
C ASP A 15 5.04 23.33 -8.66
N LEU A 16 4.50 22.41 -9.47
CA LEU A 16 4.96 22.16 -10.84
C LEU A 16 4.20 22.99 -11.88
N ARG A 17 3.13 23.70 -11.51
CA ARG A 17 2.22 24.35 -12.46
C ARG A 17 2.92 25.32 -13.40
N GLU A 18 3.74 26.24 -12.87
CA GLU A 18 4.45 27.21 -13.69
C GLU A 18 5.53 26.56 -14.56
N GLN A 19 6.18 25.50 -14.09
CA GLN A 19 7.15 24.75 -14.87
C GLN A 19 6.48 24.03 -16.05
N ILE A 20 5.35 23.37 -15.81
CA ILE A 20 4.54 22.73 -16.87
C ILE A 20 4.05 23.78 -17.88
N ARG A 21 3.54 24.91 -17.40
CA ARG A 21 3.09 26.03 -18.27
C ARG A 21 4.22 26.56 -19.14
N ALA A 22 5.43 26.69 -18.59
CA ALA A 22 6.60 27.19 -19.30
C ALA A 22 7.09 26.23 -20.39
N ILE A 23 6.92 24.91 -20.22
CA ILE A 23 7.21 23.91 -21.25
C ILE A 23 6.19 24.05 -22.39
N ASN A 24 4.91 23.91 -22.08
CA ASN A 24 3.82 24.12 -23.04
C ASN A 24 2.51 24.41 -22.30
N PRO A 25 1.88 25.59 -22.47
CA PRO A 25 0.62 25.92 -21.79
C PRO A 25 -0.52 24.98 -22.19
N GLY A 26 -0.42 24.29 -23.34
CA GLY A 26 -1.37 23.29 -23.82
C GLY A 26 -1.58 22.12 -22.84
N TYR A 27 -0.58 21.78 -22.03
CA TYR A 27 -0.71 20.77 -20.97
C TYR A 27 -1.75 21.15 -19.91
N LEU A 28 -1.98 22.46 -19.70
CA LEU A 28 -2.96 23.01 -18.76
C LEU A 28 -4.24 23.51 -19.47
N ALA A 29 -4.18 23.80 -20.77
CA ALA A 29 -5.32 24.31 -21.55
C ALA A 29 -6.24 23.20 -22.07
N SER A 30 -5.68 22.04 -22.41
CA SER A 30 -6.46 20.84 -22.75
C SER A 30 -7.28 20.30 -21.57
N ALA A 31 -7.09 20.85 -20.36
CA ALA A 31 -7.87 20.56 -19.16
C ALA A 31 -9.22 21.31 -19.08
N THR A 32 -9.59 22.13 -20.09
CA THR A 32 -10.81 22.97 -20.05
C THR A 32 -12.13 22.23 -20.33
N GLY A 33 -12.12 20.93 -20.63
CA GLY A 33 -13.32 20.11 -20.71
C GLY A 33 -13.79 19.55 -19.36
N THR A 34 -15.10 19.38 -19.19
CA THR A 34 -15.75 18.86 -17.97
C THR A 34 -15.31 17.42 -17.65
N GLY A 35 -14.31 17.23 -16.77
CA GLY A 35 -13.90 15.91 -16.29
C GLY A 35 -13.02 15.96 -15.02
N HIS A 36 -13.29 15.06 -14.07
CA HIS A 36 -12.81 15.08 -12.68
C HIS A 36 -11.30 14.83 -12.47
N PHE A 37 -10.54 14.54 -13.53
CA PHE A 37 -9.15 14.04 -13.44
C PHE A 37 -8.10 14.90 -14.16
N ARG A 38 -8.50 16.06 -14.70
CA ARG A 38 -7.78 16.69 -15.82
C ARG A 38 -6.60 17.62 -15.48
N ASP A 39 -6.35 17.90 -14.20
CA ASP A 39 -5.27 18.81 -13.73
C ASP A 39 -4.58 18.30 -12.46
N ARG A 40 -4.22 17.00 -12.41
CA ARG A 40 -3.61 16.42 -11.23
C ARG A 40 -2.43 15.51 -11.55
N LEU A 41 -1.49 15.47 -10.62
CA LEU A 41 -0.44 14.47 -10.57
C LEU A 41 -1.02 13.17 -10.00
N GLN A 42 -0.90 12.08 -10.76
CA GLN A 42 -1.58 10.81 -10.44
C GLN A 42 -0.64 9.73 -9.98
N THR A 43 0.44 9.57 -10.71
CA THR A 43 1.44 8.53 -10.49
C THR A 43 2.79 9.21 -10.35
N ILE A 44 3.54 8.74 -9.37
CA ILE A 44 4.97 9.06 -9.24
C ILE A 44 5.75 7.77 -9.15
N PHE A 45 6.91 7.79 -9.79
CA PHE A 45 7.84 6.67 -9.78
C PHE A 45 9.26 7.21 -9.78
N TYR A 46 10.11 6.76 -8.86
CA TYR A 46 11.53 7.09 -8.91
C TYR A 46 12.29 5.97 -9.61
N SER A 47 13.06 6.33 -10.63
CA SER A 47 13.98 5.40 -11.30
C SER A 47 15.41 5.62 -10.79
N PRO A 48 16.01 4.63 -10.11
CA PRO A 48 17.42 4.70 -9.72
C PRO A 48 18.37 4.78 -10.91
N SER A 49 18.12 4.04 -12.00
CA SER A 49 19.02 4.04 -13.17
C SER A 49 19.04 5.38 -13.91
N ARG A 50 17.97 6.16 -13.80
CA ARG A 50 17.88 7.52 -14.39
C ARG A 50 18.11 8.63 -13.38
N ASN A 51 18.17 8.31 -12.10
CA ASN A 51 18.20 9.27 -11.01
C ASN A 51 17.15 10.38 -11.18
N ALA A 52 15.91 9.98 -11.48
CA ALA A 52 14.84 10.92 -11.80
C ALA A 52 13.48 10.38 -11.36
N LEU A 53 12.58 11.31 -11.04
CA LEU A 53 11.17 11.03 -10.82
C LEU A 53 10.41 11.12 -12.14
N PHE A 54 9.64 10.10 -12.44
CA PHE A 54 8.64 10.12 -13.51
C PHE A 54 7.28 10.46 -12.91
N LEU A 55 6.60 11.41 -13.54
CA LEU A 55 5.39 12.05 -13.07
C LEU A 55 4.31 11.89 -14.14
N VAL A 56 3.16 11.31 -13.80
CA VAL A 56 2.00 11.26 -14.71
C VAL A 56 0.99 12.33 -14.34
N VAL A 57 0.73 13.23 -15.26
CA VAL A 57 -0.25 14.32 -15.13
C VAL A 57 -1.47 14.01 -15.99
N ALA A 58 -2.65 14.17 -15.40
CA ALA A 58 -3.93 14.03 -16.09
C ALA A 58 -4.11 12.68 -16.82
N GLU A 59 -3.65 11.58 -16.22
CA GLU A 59 -3.71 10.21 -16.77
C GLU A 59 -2.88 9.99 -18.02
N ARG A 60 -2.20 10.99 -18.58
CA ARG A 60 -1.70 10.87 -19.96
C ARG A 60 -0.32 11.45 -20.18
N PHE A 61 0.02 12.54 -19.51
CA PHE A 61 1.24 13.28 -19.81
C PHE A 61 2.32 12.88 -18.84
N VAL A 62 3.49 12.55 -19.37
CA VAL A 62 4.63 12.10 -18.59
C VAL A 62 5.69 13.19 -18.57
N PHE A 63 6.17 13.47 -17.37
CA PHE A 63 7.30 14.37 -17.13
C PHE A 63 8.38 13.65 -16.36
N ARG A 64 9.62 14.03 -16.62
CA ARG A 64 10.81 13.61 -15.87
C ARG A 64 11.31 14.78 -15.03
N LEU A 65 11.31 14.62 -13.72
CA LEU A 65 11.89 15.56 -12.77
C LEU A 65 13.27 15.03 -12.32
N GLU A 66 14.32 15.66 -12.82
CA GLU A 66 15.70 15.43 -12.36
C GLU A 66 15.82 15.99 -10.94
N THR A 67 16.30 15.19 -9.98
CA THR A 67 16.33 15.57 -8.56
C THR A 67 17.68 16.10 -8.09
N SER A 68 18.73 15.94 -8.90
CA SER A 68 20.11 16.35 -8.60
C SER A 68 20.85 16.73 -9.89
N PRO A 69 21.68 17.79 -9.92
CA PRO A 69 22.03 18.70 -8.82
C PRO A 69 20.96 19.77 -8.52
N ALA A 70 19.98 19.94 -9.40
CA ALA A 70 18.87 20.86 -9.25
C ALA A 70 17.58 20.24 -9.79
N LEU A 71 16.44 20.72 -9.28
CA LEU A 71 15.13 20.29 -9.75
C LEU A 71 14.85 20.85 -11.14
N VAL A 72 14.88 19.98 -12.15
CA VAL A 72 14.57 20.33 -13.54
C VAL A 72 13.47 19.42 -14.04
N LEU A 73 12.32 20.01 -14.34
CA LEU A 73 11.22 19.31 -14.99
C LEU A 73 11.42 19.30 -16.51
N ARG A 74 11.35 18.12 -17.11
CA ARG A 74 11.39 17.91 -18.56
C ARG A 74 10.16 17.14 -19.01
N GLU A 75 9.63 17.46 -20.17
CA GLU A 75 8.61 16.61 -20.80
C GLU A 75 9.23 15.32 -21.34
N VAL A 76 8.41 14.28 -21.44
CA VAL A 76 8.72 13.08 -22.23
C VAL A 76 7.99 13.21 -23.56
N ALA A 77 8.63 13.90 -24.51
CA ALA A 77 7.97 14.33 -25.75
C ALA A 77 7.46 13.16 -26.60
N GLU A 78 8.19 12.03 -26.60
CA GLU A 78 7.85 10.83 -27.37
C GLU A 78 6.56 10.14 -26.89
N VAL A 79 6.15 10.44 -25.66
CA VAL A 79 4.90 9.95 -25.07
C VAL A 79 3.81 11.00 -25.17
N ASN A 80 4.16 12.28 -24.98
CA ASN A 80 3.20 13.37 -24.85
C ASN A 80 2.70 13.92 -26.18
N HIS A 81 3.40 13.67 -27.29
CA HIS A 81 3.08 14.22 -28.61
C HIS A 81 2.63 13.15 -29.60
N ASP A 82 1.80 13.58 -30.54
CA ASP A 82 1.42 12.88 -31.76
C ASP A 82 1.66 13.83 -32.94
N GLY A 83 2.70 13.53 -33.73
CA GLY A 83 3.25 14.47 -34.70
C GLY A 83 3.78 15.74 -34.04
N SER A 84 3.26 16.90 -34.44
CA SER A 84 3.69 18.22 -33.94
C SER A 84 2.85 18.75 -32.77
N GLY A 85 1.87 17.99 -32.29
CA GLY A 85 0.92 18.43 -31.26
C GLY A 85 0.88 17.49 -30.06
N LEU A 86 0.32 17.98 -28.95
CA LEU A 86 0.06 17.16 -27.77
C LEU A 86 -0.98 16.08 -28.09
N VAL A 87 -0.82 14.91 -27.47
CA VAL A 87 -1.82 13.83 -27.56
C VAL A 87 -3.16 14.32 -27.03
N GLY A 88 -4.20 14.19 -27.86
CA GLY A 88 -5.56 14.62 -27.57
C GLY A 88 -6.24 13.89 -26.41
N ASP A 89 -7.29 14.50 -25.88
CA ASP A 89 -8.08 13.95 -24.77
C ASP A 89 -8.65 12.56 -25.11
N GLY A 90 -8.47 11.63 -24.16
CA GLY A 90 -8.96 10.26 -24.29
C GLY A 90 -8.30 9.47 -25.42
N LEU A 91 -7.17 9.90 -25.99
CA LEU A 91 -6.40 9.09 -26.94
C LEU A 91 -5.42 8.14 -26.26
N GLN A 92 -4.97 8.47 -25.05
CA GLN A 92 -4.08 7.61 -24.28
C GLN A 92 -4.34 7.71 -22.77
N THR A 93 -3.94 6.67 -22.05
CA THR A 93 -3.79 6.64 -20.60
C THR A 93 -2.44 6.00 -20.23
N ILE A 94 -1.83 6.50 -19.17
CA ILE A 94 -0.63 5.98 -18.53
C ILE A 94 -1.07 5.52 -17.15
N ASP A 95 -1.21 4.22 -17.04
CA ASP A 95 -1.92 3.56 -15.96
C ASP A 95 -0.95 3.10 -14.86
N ALA A 96 0.26 2.69 -15.24
CA ALA A 96 1.33 2.32 -14.31
C ALA A 96 2.72 2.64 -14.85
N ILE A 97 3.70 2.73 -13.94
CA ILE A 97 5.12 2.87 -14.28
C ILE A 97 5.90 1.86 -13.45
N THR A 98 6.83 1.15 -14.09
CA THR A 98 7.79 0.30 -13.40
C THR A 98 9.15 0.33 -14.09
N GLU A 99 10.18 -0.14 -13.40
CA GLU A 99 11.52 -0.31 -13.95
C GLU A 99 11.91 -1.77 -13.82
N THR A 100 12.32 -2.41 -14.92
CA THR A 100 12.70 -3.82 -14.94
C THR A 100 14.05 -4.04 -14.22
N LEU A 101 14.44 -5.30 -14.04
CA LEU A 101 15.76 -5.62 -13.49
C LEU A 101 16.89 -5.29 -14.47
N ALA A 102 16.61 -5.29 -15.77
CA ALA A 102 17.52 -4.83 -16.82
C ALA A 102 17.66 -3.30 -16.91
N GLY A 103 16.90 -2.54 -16.11
CA GLY A 103 16.93 -1.06 -16.12
C GLY A 103 16.09 -0.42 -17.23
N THR A 104 15.20 -1.17 -17.87
CA THR A 104 14.21 -0.63 -18.80
C THR A 104 13.08 0.02 -18.01
N ILE A 105 12.78 1.28 -18.31
CA ILE A 105 11.58 1.93 -17.77
C ILE A 105 10.41 1.60 -18.68
N LEU A 106 9.33 1.11 -18.07
CA LEU A 106 8.08 0.77 -18.72
C LEU A 106 7.00 1.73 -18.22
N LEU A 107 6.49 2.55 -19.14
CA LEU A 107 5.23 3.27 -18.96
C LEU A 107 4.14 2.40 -19.59
N LEU A 108 3.12 2.08 -18.83
CA LEU A 108 2.17 1.05 -19.18
C LEU A 108 0.78 1.66 -19.19
N GLY A 109 0.04 1.47 -20.27
CA GLY A 109 -1.35 1.89 -20.29
C GLY A 109 -2.05 1.62 -21.60
N SER A 110 -2.95 2.52 -21.98
CA SER A 110 -3.84 2.32 -23.12
C SER A 110 -3.65 3.43 -24.15
N ASP A 111 -3.81 3.10 -25.43
CA ASP A 111 -3.64 4.06 -26.52
C ASP A 111 -4.58 3.73 -27.69
N ARG A 112 -5.18 4.76 -28.31
CA ARG A 112 -6.05 4.61 -29.48
C ARG A 112 -5.69 5.52 -30.66
N ARG A 113 -4.44 5.97 -30.74
CA ARG A 113 -3.97 6.80 -31.88
C ARG A 113 -4.07 6.05 -33.22
N ASP A 114 -4.00 4.72 -33.17
CA ASP A 114 -4.11 3.85 -34.34
C ASP A 114 -5.59 3.54 -34.73
N GLY A 115 -6.58 4.12 -34.01
CA GLY A 115 -8.01 3.97 -34.29
C GLY A 115 -8.77 3.04 -33.34
N GLU A 116 -8.09 2.06 -32.75
CA GLU A 116 -8.64 1.10 -31.77
C GLU A 116 -7.89 1.17 -30.43
N TRP A 117 -8.55 0.81 -29.34
CA TRP A 117 -7.93 0.83 -28.01
C TRP A 117 -7.01 -0.38 -27.81
N HIS A 118 -5.72 -0.11 -27.70
CA HIS A 118 -4.71 -1.13 -27.42
C HIS A 118 -4.04 -0.92 -26.08
N GLY A 119 -3.58 -2.03 -25.49
CA GLY A 119 -2.57 -1.99 -24.44
C GLY A 119 -1.20 -1.64 -25.03
N VAL A 120 -0.51 -0.68 -24.41
CA VAL A 120 0.77 -0.16 -24.88
C VAL A 120 1.78 -0.11 -23.74
N ALA A 121 3.01 -0.50 -24.08
CA ALA A 121 4.19 -0.25 -23.26
C ALA A 121 5.08 0.77 -23.98
N TRP A 122 5.25 1.96 -23.41
CA TRP A 122 6.35 2.85 -23.81
C TRP A 122 7.60 2.43 -23.04
N ARG A 123 8.64 2.05 -23.77
CA ARG A 123 9.88 1.48 -23.23
C ARG A 123 11.02 2.47 -23.35
N LEU A 124 11.78 2.66 -22.28
CA LEU A 124 13.06 3.36 -22.30
C LEU A 124 14.14 2.42 -21.78
N GLU A 125 14.80 1.72 -22.70
CA GLU A 125 15.85 0.73 -22.43
C GLU A 125 17.07 1.36 -21.78
N ALA A 126 17.80 0.59 -20.96
CA ALA A 126 19.01 1.07 -20.32
C ALA A 126 20.00 1.67 -21.34
N GLY A 127 20.43 2.92 -21.11
CA GLY A 127 21.33 3.65 -22.02
C GLY A 127 20.62 4.45 -23.13
N ASP A 128 19.37 4.15 -23.45
CA ASP A 128 18.60 4.94 -24.42
C ASP A 128 18.19 6.31 -23.84
N GLY A 129 18.02 7.29 -24.75
CA GLY A 129 17.60 8.65 -24.40
C GLY A 129 16.12 8.95 -24.63
N THR A 130 15.39 8.07 -25.33
CA THR A 130 14.02 8.33 -25.82
C THR A 130 13.14 7.09 -25.67
N PHE A 131 11.84 7.29 -25.40
CA PHE A 131 10.90 6.18 -25.28
C PHE A 131 10.49 5.64 -26.66
N ARG A 132 10.35 4.32 -26.75
CA ARG A 132 9.78 3.62 -27.91
C ARG A 132 8.42 3.05 -27.55
N ARG A 133 7.41 3.31 -28.37
CA ARG A 133 6.06 2.75 -28.22
C ARG A 133 6.02 1.32 -28.75
N VAL A 134 5.61 0.37 -27.92
CA VAL A 134 5.34 -1.02 -28.30
C VAL A 134 3.88 -1.34 -28.04
N VAL A 135 3.16 -1.65 -29.11
CA VAL A 135 1.78 -2.17 -29.02
C VAL A 135 1.86 -3.62 -28.59
N VAL A 136 1.19 -3.95 -27.48
CA VAL A 136 1.27 -5.29 -26.91
C VAL A 136 0.16 -6.20 -27.43
N ALA A 137 -1.12 -5.82 -27.24
CA ALA A 137 -2.36 -6.41 -27.83
C ALA A 137 -3.60 -6.08 -26.96
N GLU A 138 -4.80 -6.40 -27.47
CA GLU A 138 -6.10 -6.18 -26.83
C GLU A 138 -6.39 -7.09 -25.60
N PRO A 139 -7.13 -6.59 -24.59
CA PRO A 139 -7.69 -5.25 -24.47
C PRO A 139 -6.80 -4.26 -23.71
N ALA A 140 -7.08 -2.96 -23.90
CA ALA A 140 -6.57 -1.83 -23.12
C ALA A 140 -6.36 -2.14 -21.63
N TRP A 141 -5.23 -1.68 -21.10
CA TRP A 141 -4.79 -1.99 -19.75
C TRP A 141 -5.54 -1.07 -18.80
N GLN A 142 -6.81 -1.37 -18.52
CA GLN A 142 -7.67 -0.63 -17.60
C GLN A 142 -7.14 -0.73 -16.16
N THR A 143 -6.01 -0.09 -15.86
CA THR A 143 -5.46 -0.01 -14.52
C THR A 143 -5.70 1.41 -14.02
N THR A 144 -6.37 1.56 -12.88
CA THR A 144 -6.80 2.87 -12.43
C THR A 144 -5.70 3.63 -11.65
N ARG A 145 -4.52 3.01 -11.39
CA ARG A 145 -3.50 3.49 -10.43
C ARG A 145 -2.09 2.85 -10.59
N ALA A 146 -1.09 3.53 -10.02
CA ALA A 146 0.35 3.22 -10.01
C ALA A 146 0.78 1.84 -9.44
N GLY A 147 0.16 1.36 -8.35
CA GLY A 147 0.55 0.12 -7.63
C GLY A 147 0.23 -1.19 -8.38
N ASN A 148 -0.25 -1.07 -9.61
CA ASN A 148 -0.68 -2.20 -10.43
C ASN A 148 0.44 -2.75 -11.33
N ALA A 149 1.69 -2.30 -11.21
CA ALA A 149 2.81 -2.88 -11.93
C ALA A 149 4.06 -3.00 -11.07
N THR A 150 4.79 -4.10 -11.26
CA THR A 150 6.02 -4.39 -10.52
C THR A 150 6.97 -5.22 -11.37
N ALA A 151 8.26 -5.17 -11.06
CA ALA A 151 9.27 -6.01 -11.69
C ALA A 151 10.26 -6.50 -10.64
N GLY A 152 10.63 -7.77 -10.74
CA GLY A 152 11.50 -8.44 -9.79
C GLY A 152 11.75 -9.90 -10.17
N PHE A 153 12.27 -10.65 -9.22
CA PHE A 153 12.54 -12.08 -9.38
C PHE A 153 11.30 -12.92 -9.08
N PHE A 154 11.12 -14.03 -9.80
CA PHE A 154 10.03 -14.98 -9.58
C PHE A 154 10.48 -16.44 -9.74
N GLY A 155 9.94 -17.31 -8.88
CA GLY A 155 10.17 -18.74 -8.92
C GLY A 155 11.47 -19.21 -8.25
N PRO A 156 11.72 -20.52 -8.23
CA PRO A 156 12.93 -21.11 -7.67
C PRO A 156 14.19 -20.74 -8.47
N ASP A 157 14.04 -20.62 -9.78
CA ASP A 157 15.12 -20.27 -10.71
C ASP A 157 15.34 -18.75 -10.84
N ARG A 158 14.52 -17.95 -10.14
CA ARG A 158 14.66 -16.48 -10.03
C ARG A 158 14.63 -15.82 -11.40
N GLU A 159 13.61 -16.17 -12.16
CA GLU A 159 13.38 -15.55 -13.45
C GLU A 159 13.05 -14.07 -13.26
N GLU A 160 13.56 -13.22 -14.15
CA GLU A 160 13.19 -11.81 -14.17
C GLU A 160 11.81 -11.65 -14.81
N VAL A 161 10.87 -11.10 -14.06
CA VAL A 161 9.48 -10.96 -14.48
C VAL A 161 9.00 -9.54 -14.27
N VAL A 162 8.18 -9.07 -15.19
CA VAL A 162 7.34 -7.89 -15.02
C VAL A 162 5.90 -8.35 -14.87
N ALA A 163 5.21 -7.86 -13.85
CA ALA A 163 3.83 -8.19 -13.56
C ALA A 163 2.96 -6.95 -13.58
N ILE A 164 1.75 -7.10 -14.13
CA ILE A 164 0.72 -6.06 -14.15
C ILE A 164 -0.61 -6.65 -13.68
N ALA A 165 -1.30 -5.89 -12.87
CA ALA A 165 -2.63 -6.16 -12.36
C ALA A 165 -3.65 -5.18 -12.95
N PRO A 166 -4.31 -5.49 -14.08
CA PRO A 166 -5.42 -4.70 -14.56
C PRO A 166 -6.53 -4.66 -13.50
N TYR A 167 -7.10 -3.49 -13.29
CA TYR A 167 -8.23 -3.30 -12.39
C TYR A 167 -9.52 -3.62 -13.14
N ALA A 168 -9.67 -4.88 -13.53
CA ALA A 168 -10.74 -5.36 -14.41
C ALA A 168 -11.35 -6.65 -13.86
N SER A 169 -12.63 -6.86 -14.21
CA SER A 169 -13.35 -8.12 -13.97
C SER A 169 -13.54 -8.89 -15.28
N PRO A 170 -13.22 -10.20 -15.32
CA PRO A 170 -12.74 -11.03 -14.21
C PRO A 170 -11.28 -10.76 -13.80
N ALA A 171 -10.95 -11.09 -12.54
CA ALA A 171 -9.63 -10.87 -11.96
C ALA A 171 -8.53 -11.59 -12.75
N ARG A 172 -7.46 -10.86 -13.08
CA ARG A 172 -6.39 -11.35 -13.95
C ARG A 172 -5.07 -10.62 -13.70
N LEU A 173 -3.98 -11.25 -14.13
CA LEU A 173 -2.66 -10.65 -14.24
C LEU A 173 -2.15 -10.75 -15.68
N LEU A 174 -1.26 -9.83 -16.05
CA LEU A 174 -0.40 -9.99 -17.22
C LEU A 174 1.04 -10.08 -16.75
N LEU A 175 1.76 -11.09 -17.24
CA LEU A 175 3.17 -11.31 -16.91
C LEU A 175 4.01 -11.26 -18.19
N SER A 176 5.17 -10.62 -18.10
CA SER A 176 6.21 -10.63 -19.13
C SER A 176 7.50 -11.23 -18.55
N ARG A 177 8.15 -12.08 -19.34
CA ARG A 177 9.43 -12.76 -19.03
C ARG A 177 10.57 -12.30 -19.95
N ASP A 178 10.32 -11.28 -20.76
CA ASP A 178 11.21 -10.78 -21.81
C ASP A 178 11.28 -9.26 -21.77
N ASP A 179 11.46 -8.72 -20.56
CA ASP A 179 11.64 -7.28 -20.32
C ASP A 179 10.46 -6.43 -20.80
N GLY A 180 9.23 -6.93 -20.74
CA GLY A 180 8.01 -6.22 -21.13
C GLY A 180 7.71 -6.23 -22.63
N LEU A 181 8.33 -7.11 -23.43
CA LEU A 181 8.10 -7.18 -24.88
C LEU A 181 6.82 -7.97 -25.20
N THR A 182 6.67 -9.15 -24.60
CA THR A 182 5.49 -10.00 -24.74
C THR A 182 4.82 -10.22 -23.39
N TRP A 183 3.51 -10.40 -23.43
CA TRP A 183 2.68 -10.46 -22.22
C TRP A 183 1.72 -11.63 -22.30
N ARG A 184 1.66 -12.41 -21.22
CA ARG A 184 0.75 -13.53 -21.08
C ARG A 184 -0.31 -13.23 -20.03
N HIS A 185 -1.55 -13.55 -20.36
CA HIS A 185 -2.66 -13.47 -19.43
C HIS A 185 -2.68 -14.66 -18.47
N HIS A 186 -2.86 -14.37 -17.19
CA HIS A 186 -3.10 -15.36 -16.16
C HIS A 186 -4.42 -15.03 -15.46
N SER A 187 -5.39 -15.94 -15.54
CA SER A 187 -6.68 -15.77 -14.89
C SER A 187 -6.54 -16.02 -13.39
N LEU A 188 -7.07 -15.11 -12.58
CA LEU A 188 -7.20 -15.26 -11.13
C LEU A 188 -8.67 -15.35 -10.69
N ALA A 189 -9.59 -15.53 -11.63
CA ALA A 189 -11.03 -15.53 -11.38
C ALA A 189 -11.51 -16.63 -10.42
N THR A 190 -10.74 -17.70 -10.25
CA THR A 190 -11.03 -18.77 -9.28
C THR A 190 -10.53 -18.45 -7.87
N LEU A 191 -9.72 -17.40 -7.71
CA LEU A 191 -9.13 -16.98 -6.45
C LEU A 191 -9.79 -15.70 -5.95
N PHE A 192 -9.92 -14.69 -6.81
CA PHE A 192 -10.46 -13.39 -6.42
C PHE A 192 -11.81 -13.12 -7.07
N ALA A 193 -12.73 -12.55 -6.30
CA ALA A 193 -13.90 -11.88 -6.85
C ALA A 193 -13.44 -10.62 -7.59
N ASN A 194 -14.17 -10.25 -8.64
CA ASN A 194 -14.01 -9.01 -9.38
C ASN A 194 -12.60 -8.74 -9.93
N HIS A 195 -11.64 -8.22 -9.15
CA HIS A 195 -10.36 -7.72 -9.66
C HIS A 195 -9.19 -7.90 -8.69
N VAL A 196 -7.99 -7.60 -9.19
CA VAL A 196 -6.75 -7.52 -8.38
C VAL A 196 -6.59 -6.11 -7.84
N HIS A 197 -6.21 -5.99 -6.56
CA HIS A 197 -5.90 -4.71 -5.93
C HIS A 197 -4.48 -4.27 -6.25
N GLU A 198 -3.46 -5.08 -5.92
CA GLU A 198 -2.04 -4.80 -6.16
C GLU A 198 -1.22 -6.07 -6.37
N VAL A 199 -0.02 -5.90 -6.92
CA VAL A 199 0.93 -6.98 -7.21
C VAL A 199 2.34 -6.58 -6.79
N TYR A 200 3.08 -7.53 -6.22
CA TYR A 200 4.47 -7.33 -5.80
C TYR A 200 5.38 -8.49 -6.21
N LEU A 201 6.54 -8.13 -6.76
CA LEU A 201 7.67 -9.02 -7.01
C LEU A 201 8.90 -8.49 -6.24
N PRO A 202 9.64 -9.35 -5.54
CA PRO A 202 10.83 -8.92 -4.81
C PRO A 202 11.97 -8.58 -5.77
N ARG A 203 12.60 -7.42 -5.56
CA ARG A 203 13.81 -7.01 -6.31
C ARG A 203 15.11 -7.57 -5.74
N ALA A 204 15.08 -8.06 -4.50
CA ALA A 204 16.20 -8.70 -3.83
C ALA A 204 15.65 -9.81 -2.93
N ILE A 205 16.32 -10.96 -2.91
CA ILE A 205 15.95 -12.14 -2.12
C ILE A 205 17.20 -12.87 -1.64
N HIS A 206 17.11 -13.57 -0.51
CA HIS A 206 18.19 -14.43 -0.02
C HIS A 206 18.53 -15.53 -1.04
N PRO A 207 19.82 -15.80 -1.39
CA PRO A 207 20.26 -16.73 -2.45
C PRO A 207 19.66 -18.14 -2.47
N GLU A 208 19.23 -18.64 -1.32
CA GLU A 208 18.73 -20.01 -1.15
C GLU A 208 17.20 -20.12 -1.17
N ARG A 209 16.48 -19.02 -1.44
CA ARG A 209 15.01 -18.96 -1.31
C ARG A 209 14.33 -18.78 -2.67
N THR A 210 13.10 -19.30 -2.73
CA THR A 210 12.16 -19.08 -3.84
C THR A 210 11.68 -17.64 -3.85
N ALA A 211 11.71 -16.99 -5.00
CA ALA A 211 11.13 -15.68 -5.19
C ALA A 211 9.62 -15.79 -5.39
N ARG A 212 8.81 -15.14 -4.56
CA ARG A 212 7.34 -15.25 -4.64
C ARG A 212 6.72 -14.06 -5.34
N LEU A 213 5.68 -14.33 -6.12
CA LEU A 213 4.76 -13.32 -6.62
C LEU A 213 3.64 -13.17 -5.59
N TRP A 214 3.43 -11.95 -5.12
CA TRP A 214 2.40 -11.62 -4.14
C TRP A 214 1.30 -10.78 -4.78
N VAL A 215 0.06 -11.13 -4.47
CA VAL A 215 -1.12 -10.51 -5.09
C VAL A 215 -2.18 -10.28 -4.02
N THR A 216 -2.66 -9.04 -3.91
CA THR A 216 -3.88 -8.73 -3.17
C THR A 216 -5.02 -8.54 -4.15
N GLY A 217 -6.23 -8.97 -3.79
CA GLY A 217 -7.39 -8.78 -4.65
C GLY A 217 -8.68 -9.21 -4.00
N GLY A 218 -9.79 -9.00 -4.72
CA GLY A 218 -11.11 -9.43 -4.32
C GLY A 218 -12.17 -8.33 -4.41
N ASP A 219 -12.77 -8.01 -3.27
CA ASP A 219 -14.12 -7.42 -3.10
C ASP A 219 -15.22 -8.47 -2.97
N ASP A 220 -14.86 -9.66 -2.48
CA ASP A 220 -15.83 -10.59 -1.91
C ASP A 220 -16.08 -10.24 -0.45
N PRO A 221 -17.27 -9.74 -0.09
CA PRO A 221 -17.56 -9.33 1.27
C PRO A 221 -17.58 -10.50 2.28
N SER A 222 -17.61 -11.75 1.82
CA SER A 222 -17.48 -12.93 2.68
C SER A 222 -16.02 -13.27 3.04
N GLY A 223 -15.05 -12.70 2.32
CA GLY A 223 -13.62 -13.04 2.44
C GLY A 223 -13.22 -14.36 1.77
N ALA A 224 -14.14 -15.11 1.17
CA ALA A 224 -13.84 -16.40 0.54
C ALA A 224 -13.08 -16.26 -0.79
N ALA A 225 -13.26 -15.15 -1.50
CA ALA A 225 -12.52 -14.81 -2.71
C ALA A 225 -11.87 -13.42 -2.60
N SER A 226 -11.31 -13.11 -1.43
CA SER A 226 -10.65 -11.83 -1.16
C SER A 226 -9.47 -12.00 -0.19
N GLY A 227 -8.36 -11.29 -0.43
CA GLY A 227 -7.18 -11.28 0.44
C GLY A 227 -5.85 -11.38 -0.29
N LEU A 228 -4.88 -12.03 0.34
CA LEU A 228 -3.48 -12.12 -0.09
C LEU A 228 -3.15 -13.54 -0.56
N VAL A 229 -2.69 -13.64 -1.80
CA VAL A 229 -2.24 -14.89 -2.43
C VAL A 229 -0.76 -14.79 -2.78
N SER A 230 -0.02 -15.87 -2.58
CA SER A 230 1.32 -16.06 -3.10
C SER A 230 1.37 -17.14 -4.18
N PHE A 231 2.32 -16.99 -5.10
CA PHE A 231 2.69 -17.98 -6.10
C PHE A 231 4.19 -18.26 -6.02
N ASP A 232 4.59 -19.50 -6.30
CA ASP A 232 5.98 -19.98 -6.10
C ASP A 232 6.72 -20.26 -7.42
N GLY A 233 6.13 -19.97 -8.58
CA GLY A 233 6.78 -20.11 -9.89
C GLY A 233 5.79 -20.43 -11.02
N PHE A 234 6.35 -20.85 -12.15
CA PHE A 234 5.58 -21.32 -13.31
C PHE A 234 5.50 -22.85 -13.36
N ASP A 235 4.48 -23.39 -14.03
CA ASP A 235 4.46 -24.77 -14.50
C ASP A 235 5.17 -24.93 -15.86
N ALA A 236 5.19 -26.16 -16.39
CA ALA A 236 5.86 -26.48 -17.65
C ALA A 236 5.21 -25.78 -18.87
N GLN A 237 3.95 -25.35 -18.75
CA GLN A 237 3.22 -24.62 -19.78
C GLN A 237 3.41 -23.11 -19.63
N GLY A 238 4.08 -22.64 -18.57
CA GLY A 238 4.26 -21.24 -18.25
C GLY A 238 3.06 -20.60 -17.54
N GLU A 239 2.15 -21.39 -16.97
CA GLU A 239 1.07 -20.89 -16.11
C GLU A 239 1.54 -20.74 -14.65
N LEU A 240 0.86 -19.88 -13.89
CA LEU A 240 1.16 -19.66 -12.47
C LEU A 240 0.91 -20.92 -11.64
N ARG A 241 1.92 -21.34 -10.88
CA ARG A 241 1.89 -22.53 -10.00
C ARG A 241 1.88 -22.12 -8.54
N GLY A 242 1.18 -22.93 -7.73
CA GLY A 242 1.27 -22.85 -6.27
C GLY A 242 0.45 -21.73 -5.65
N GLY A 243 -0.54 -21.18 -6.37
CA GLY A 243 -1.44 -20.14 -5.87
C GLY A 243 -2.14 -20.56 -4.58
N ARG A 244 -1.77 -19.93 -3.47
CA ARG A 244 -2.31 -20.22 -2.13
C ARG A 244 -2.64 -18.93 -1.41
N PHE A 245 -3.78 -18.90 -0.74
CA PHE A 245 -4.09 -17.83 0.20
C PHE A 245 -3.12 -17.90 1.38
N ALA A 246 -2.26 -16.89 1.49
CA ALA A 246 -1.45 -16.66 2.68
C ALA A 246 -2.31 -16.03 3.79
N LEU A 247 -3.25 -15.15 3.42
CA LEU A 247 -4.24 -14.59 4.31
C LEU A 247 -5.54 -14.33 3.56
N ARG A 248 -6.66 -14.85 4.07
CA ARG A 248 -8.00 -14.50 3.59
C ARG A 248 -8.46 -13.25 4.33
N GLU A 249 -9.15 -12.38 3.60
CA GLU A 249 -9.85 -11.26 4.24
C GLU A 249 -10.89 -11.78 5.24
N GLN A 250 -11.05 -11.02 6.31
CA GLN A 250 -12.09 -11.21 7.31
C GLN A 250 -12.98 -9.98 7.27
N PRO A 251 -14.25 -10.07 7.68
CA PRO A 251 -15.10 -8.90 7.85
C PRO A 251 -14.37 -7.77 8.59
N GLY A 252 -14.26 -6.60 7.97
CA GLY A 252 -13.54 -5.45 8.52
C GLY A 252 -12.03 -5.40 8.21
N TYR A 253 -11.51 -6.27 7.35
CA TYR A 253 -10.15 -6.19 6.78
C TYR A 253 -10.23 -6.27 5.26
N ARG A 254 -9.70 -5.28 4.55
CA ARG A 254 -9.50 -5.35 3.09
C ARG A 254 -8.04 -5.09 2.79
N LEU A 255 -7.36 -6.00 2.11
CA LEU A 255 -5.93 -5.92 1.85
C LEU A 255 -5.70 -5.27 0.48
N VAL A 256 -5.07 -4.11 0.44
CA VAL A 256 -5.06 -3.26 -0.77
C VAL A 256 -3.71 -2.75 -1.23
N GLY A 257 -2.70 -2.71 -0.36
CA GLY A 257 -1.38 -2.18 -0.67
C GLY A 257 -0.29 -3.25 -0.55
N LEU A 258 0.73 -3.23 -1.40
CA LEU A 258 1.88 -4.12 -1.33
C LEU A 258 3.21 -3.39 -1.55
N THR A 259 4.19 -3.67 -0.68
CA THR A 259 5.59 -3.28 -0.89
C THR A 259 6.51 -4.23 -0.13
N GLY A 260 7.82 -4.15 -0.35
CA GLY A 260 8.76 -4.97 0.41
C GLY A 260 10.19 -4.46 0.31
N ASN A 261 11.00 -4.84 1.30
CA ASN A 261 12.40 -4.45 1.40
C ASN A 261 13.38 -5.58 1.01
N GLY A 262 12.86 -6.70 0.48
CA GLY A 262 13.62 -7.90 0.11
C GLY A 262 13.81 -8.92 1.24
N ARG A 263 13.48 -8.55 2.48
CA ARG A 263 13.36 -9.47 3.63
C ARG A 263 11.90 -9.68 4.01
N ASP A 264 11.17 -8.59 4.10
CA ASP A 264 9.79 -8.54 4.54
C ASP A 264 8.89 -8.02 3.42
N LEU A 265 7.68 -8.58 3.37
CA LEU A 265 6.55 -8.05 2.63
C LEU A 265 5.69 -7.24 3.60
N PHE A 266 5.21 -6.08 3.14
CA PHE A 266 4.30 -5.23 3.88
C PHE A 266 2.99 -5.08 3.10
N VAL A 267 1.88 -5.26 3.81
CA VAL A 267 0.53 -5.30 3.25
C VAL A 267 -0.34 -4.24 3.90
N GLY A 268 -0.82 -3.30 3.11
CA GLY A 268 -1.70 -2.23 3.56
C GLY A 268 -3.15 -2.71 3.78
N ASN A 269 -3.79 -2.21 4.84
CA ASN A 269 -5.16 -2.52 5.18
C ASN A 269 -6.10 -1.31 4.94
N GLU A 270 -7.17 -1.55 4.20
CA GLU A 270 -8.34 -0.70 4.03
C GLU A 270 -9.42 -1.13 5.03
N SER A 271 -9.56 -0.37 6.11
CA SER A 271 -10.61 -0.63 7.10
C SER A 271 -10.70 0.44 8.19
N LEU A 272 -11.69 0.26 9.08
CA LEU A 272 -11.71 0.90 10.39
C LEU A 272 -10.59 0.42 11.32
N ALA A 273 -9.91 -0.69 11.07
CA ALA A 273 -8.67 -1.02 11.80
C ALA A 273 -7.48 -0.24 11.22
N GLY A 274 -7.43 -0.14 9.89
CA GLY A 274 -6.30 0.41 9.14
C GLY A 274 -5.02 -0.39 9.37
N GLY A 275 -3.88 0.28 9.19
CA GLY A 275 -2.56 -0.27 9.52
C GLY A 275 -1.90 -1.08 8.40
N VAL A 276 -0.74 -1.65 8.74
CA VAL A 276 0.08 -2.46 7.84
C VAL A 276 0.43 -3.78 8.52
N LEU A 277 0.28 -4.88 7.78
CA LEU A 277 0.77 -6.20 8.16
C LEU A 277 2.16 -6.41 7.58
N ARG A 278 3.07 -6.96 8.37
CA ARG A 278 4.39 -7.43 7.95
C ARG A 278 4.39 -8.95 7.88
N ILE A 279 5.01 -9.49 6.84
CA ILE A 279 5.25 -10.93 6.63
C ILE A 279 6.74 -11.11 6.36
N GLN A 280 7.36 -12.08 7.03
CA GLN A 280 8.74 -12.47 6.77
C GLN A 280 8.78 -13.34 5.51
N ASP A 281 8.97 -12.72 4.33
CA ASP A 281 8.94 -13.41 3.03
C ASP A 281 10.21 -14.24 2.76
N ASN A 282 11.19 -14.21 3.66
CA ASN A 282 12.35 -15.08 3.61
C ASN A 282 12.09 -16.50 4.16
N GLU A 283 10.91 -16.77 4.72
CA GLU A 283 10.54 -18.09 5.24
C GLU A 283 10.26 -19.13 4.14
N GLN A 284 10.44 -20.40 4.47
CA GLN A 284 10.23 -21.52 3.53
C GLN A 284 8.73 -21.77 3.27
N ALA A 285 7.92 -21.60 4.30
CA ALA A 285 6.46 -21.62 4.25
C ALA A 285 5.93 -20.42 5.01
N ILE A 286 4.72 -19.96 4.66
CA ILE A 286 4.07 -18.82 5.30
C ILE A 286 2.89 -19.34 6.11
N ALA A 287 2.89 -19.07 7.40
CA ALA A 287 1.83 -19.36 8.34
C ALA A 287 1.29 -18.07 8.96
N ILE A 288 0.07 -18.13 9.52
CA ILE A 288 -0.55 -16.96 10.19
C ILE A 288 0.31 -16.44 11.35
N SER A 289 1.12 -17.31 11.99
CA SER A 289 2.11 -16.96 13.02
C SER A 289 3.15 -15.93 12.56
N ASP A 290 3.38 -15.84 11.26
CA ASP A 290 4.45 -15.02 10.66
C ASP A 290 3.97 -13.60 10.37
N PHE A 291 2.67 -13.37 10.50
CA PHE A 291 2.04 -12.06 10.30
C PHE A 291 2.15 -11.23 11.57
N GLU A 292 2.62 -10.00 11.40
CA GLU A 292 2.75 -9.02 12.47
C GLU A 292 2.06 -7.72 12.10
N TYR A 293 1.26 -7.18 13.01
CA TYR A 293 0.61 -5.89 12.82
C TYR A 293 1.57 -4.79 13.25
N VAL A 294 2.12 -4.07 12.28
CA VAL A 294 3.18 -3.09 12.49
C VAL A 294 2.61 -1.65 12.46
N LEU A 295 2.46 -0.98 11.32
CA LEU A 295 2.02 0.42 11.34
C LEU A 295 0.59 0.60 11.84
N THR A 296 0.36 1.72 12.52
CA THR A 296 -0.91 2.03 13.18
C THR A 296 -1.58 3.25 12.62
N LYS A 297 -2.83 3.47 13.04
CA LYS A 297 -3.50 4.75 12.91
C LYS A 297 -3.78 5.34 14.29
N GLY A 298 -3.53 6.63 14.44
CA GLY A 298 -3.85 7.39 15.66
C GLY A 298 -5.31 7.87 15.75
N ARG A 299 -6.10 7.74 14.66
CA ARG A 299 -7.48 8.23 14.56
C ARG A 299 -8.46 7.13 14.14
N HIS A 300 -9.74 7.29 14.49
CA HIS A 300 -10.78 6.26 14.33
C HIS A 300 -11.48 6.26 12.97
N ASP A 301 -11.08 7.12 12.03
CA ASP A 301 -11.72 7.25 10.72
C ASP A 301 -11.38 6.06 9.81
N TYR A 302 -12.22 5.80 8.81
CA TYR A 302 -11.94 4.77 7.79
C TYR A 302 -10.76 5.21 6.92
N HIS A 303 -9.70 4.40 6.87
CA HIS A 303 -8.52 4.68 6.09
C HIS A 303 -8.22 3.54 5.12
N GLN A 304 -7.72 3.87 3.93
CA GLN A 304 -6.98 2.93 3.11
C GLN A 304 -5.48 3.25 3.22
N MET A 305 -4.67 2.22 3.53
CA MET A 305 -3.21 2.30 3.54
C MET A 305 -2.64 1.71 2.26
N ARG A 306 -3.08 2.26 1.12
CA ARG A 306 -2.67 1.75 -0.19
C ARG A 306 -1.34 2.33 -0.68
N SER A 307 -1.08 3.61 -0.39
CA SER A 307 0.19 4.27 -0.73
C SER A 307 1.27 3.84 0.27
N LEU A 308 1.99 2.77 -0.04
CA LEU A 308 2.96 2.14 0.86
C LEU A 308 4.33 1.98 0.19
N LEU A 309 5.41 2.29 0.90
CA LEU A 309 6.77 2.12 0.40
C LEU A 309 7.70 1.66 1.52
N ALA A 310 8.40 0.55 1.29
CA ALA A 310 9.49 0.06 2.13
C ALA A 310 10.82 0.25 1.41
N THR A 311 11.78 0.89 2.06
CA THR A 311 13.13 1.01 1.52
C THR A 311 13.96 -0.22 1.88
N ALA A 312 14.93 -0.56 1.03
CA ALA A 312 15.83 -1.70 1.25
C ALA A 312 16.62 -1.60 2.57
N ASP A 313 16.84 -0.38 3.09
CA ASP A 313 17.52 -0.17 4.36
C ASP A 313 16.60 -0.22 5.60
N GLY A 314 15.31 -0.48 5.43
CA GLY A 314 14.39 -0.76 6.55
C GLY A 314 13.56 0.44 7.04
N VAL A 315 13.40 1.49 6.21
CA VAL A 315 12.44 2.57 6.49
C VAL A 315 11.12 2.24 5.82
N LEU A 316 10.03 2.29 6.59
CA LEU A 316 8.67 2.06 6.12
C LEU A 316 7.88 3.37 6.18
N ILE A 317 7.23 3.73 5.08
CA ILE A 317 6.33 4.88 5.03
C ILE A 317 5.00 4.48 4.40
N SER A 318 3.90 4.89 5.04
CA SER A 318 2.54 4.70 4.53
C SER A 318 1.80 6.02 4.49
N GLY A 319 1.12 6.29 3.38
CA GLY A 319 0.13 7.33 3.26
C GLY A 319 -1.28 6.80 3.45
N THR A 320 -2.19 7.68 3.87
CA THR A 320 -3.62 7.36 4.00
C THR A 320 -4.49 8.17 3.05
N ASP A 321 -5.50 7.51 2.51
CA ASP A 321 -6.70 8.09 1.93
C ASP A 321 -7.93 7.75 2.80
N SER A 322 -8.99 8.53 2.68
CA SER A 322 -10.20 8.43 3.52
C SER A 322 -11.45 8.75 2.70
N TYR A 323 -12.49 7.94 2.84
CA TYR A 323 -13.75 8.10 2.10
C TYR A 323 -14.69 9.18 2.65
N GLY A 324 -14.31 9.89 3.71
CA GLY A 324 -15.04 11.09 4.15
C GLY A 324 -16.50 10.91 4.56
N HIS A 325 -16.99 9.68 4.78
CA HIS A 325 -18.40 9.42 5.08
C HIS A 325 -18.58 8.78 6.47
N VAL A 326 -19.14 9.52 7.45
CA VAL A 326 -20.27 9.18 8.38
C VAL A 326 -20.67 10.44 9.21
N GLY A 327 -21.94 10.88 9.19
CA GLY A 327 -22.57 11.71 10.25
C GLY A 327 -22.09 13.16 10.52
N ASP A 328 -22.79 13.85 11.44
CA ASP A 328 -22.88 15.32 11.69
C ASP A 328 -21.59 16.14 11.90
N THR A 329 -20.40 15.56 11.78
CA THR A 329 -19.15 16.34 11.87
C THR A 329 -18.14 15.88 10.84
N ILE A 330 -18.27 16.41 9.61
CA ILE A 330 -17.16 16.44 8.66
C ILE A 330 -16.10 17.36 9.24
N ARG A 331 -14.92 16.82 9.54
CA ARG A 331 -13.71 17.62 9.50
C ARG A 331 -12.99 17.35 8.19
N ALA A 332 -12.58 18.42 7.53
CA ALA A 332 -11.76 18.37 6.32
C ALA A 332 -10.35 17.76 6.55
N ASP A 333 -10.05 17.24 7.75
CA ASP A 333 -8.76 16.70 8.22
C ASP A 333 -8.76 15.16 8.43
N SER A 334 -9.82 14.45 8.01
CA SER A 334 -10.04 13.01 8.27
C SER A 334 -9.24 12.05 7.37
N GLY A 335 -8.19 12.52 6.72
CA GLY A 335 -7.26 11.75 5.89
C GLY A 335 -5.97 12.53 5.60
N GLY A 336 -5.06 11.98 4.79
CA GLY A 336 -3.82 12.67 4.39
C GLY A 336 -2.78 12.75 5.50
N TYR A 337 -2.52 11.61 6.15
CA TYR A 337 -1.39 11.43 7.06
C TYR A 337 -0.33 10.57 6.40
N LEU A 338 0.92 10.82 6.74
CA LEU A 338 2.01 9.87 6.57
C LEU A 338 2.35 9.24 7.91
N TYR A 339 2.60 7.94 7.88
CA TYR A 339 3.11 7.16 8.99
C TYR A 339 4.50 6.70 8.61
N LEU A 340 5.50 7.19 9.31
CA LEU A 340 6.91 6.92 9.04
C LEU A 340 7.51 6.11 10.17
N SER A 341 8.19 5.02 9.85
CA SER A 341 8.86 4.15 10.80
C SER A 341 10.26 3.78 10.32
N THR A 342 11.19 3.67 11.28
CA THR A 342 12.57 3.19 11.08
C THR A 342 12.83 1.85 11.78
N ASP A 343 11.81 1.25 12.41
CA ASP A 343 11.88 0.03 13.20
C ASP A 343 10.90 -1.04 12.70
N ASP A 344 10.78 -1.15 11.37
CA ASP A 344 9.87 -2.07 10.67
C ASP A 344 8.39 -1.91 11.05
N GLY A 345 8.01 -0.74 11.56
CA GLY A 345 6.65 -0.36 11.96
C GLY A 345 6.29 -0.72 13.40
N ALA A 346 7.24 -1.15 14.24
CA ALA A 346 6.99 -1.33 15.68
C ALA A 346 6.52 0.00 16.32
N SER A 347 7.11 1.11 15.90
CA SER A 347 6.66 2.46 16.20
C SER A 347 6.58 3.31 14.94
N CYS A 348 5.94 4.47 15.02
CA CYS A 348 5.88 5.39 13.89
C CYS A 348 5.67 6.84 14.35
N ARG A 349 6.07 7.77 13.49
CA ARG A 349 5.73 9.19 13.57
C ARG A 349 4.58 9.46 12.63
N THR A 350 3.56 10.15 13.14
CA THR A 350 2.45 10.64 12.33
C THR A 350 2.75 12.05 11.82
N ILE A 351 2.71 12.23 10.50
CA ILE A 351 2.92 13.53 9.84
C ILE A 351 1.58 13.97 9.21
N PRO A 352 0.89 14.97 9.78
CA PRO A 352 -0.32 15.51 9.18
C PRO A 352 0.03 16.34 7.94
N LEU A 353 -0.60 16.05 6.80
CA LEU A 353 -0.32 16.78 5.56
C LEU A 353 -1.30 17.92 5.29
N GLY A 354 -2.42 17.98 6.03
CA GLY A 354 -3.51 18.92 5.72
C GLY A 354 -4.18 18.66 4.36
N ALA A 355 -3.92 17.50 3.77
CA ALA A 355 -4.58 16.99 2.58
C ALA A 355 -5.61 15.95 2.99
N LYS A 356 -6.55 15.59 2.11
CA LYS A 356 -7.45 14.46 2.40
C LYS A 356 -6.77 13.11 2.10
N TRP A 357 -5.99 13.00 1.02
CA TRP A 357 -5.58 11.71 0.43
C TRP A 357 -4.09 11.76 0.04
N VAL A 358 -3.37 10.65 0.26
CA VAL A 358 -2.04 10.40 -0.33
C VAL A 358 -2.18 9.39 -1.47
N THR A 359 -1.77 9.77 -2.68
CA THR A 359 -1.96 8.94 -3.89
C THR A 359 -0.72 8.22 -4.37
N GLY A 360 0.45 8.64 -3.93
CA GLY A 360 1.71 8.07 -4.36
C GLY A 360 2.85 8.48 -3.46
N ILE A 361 3.80 7.56 -3.27
CA ILE A 361 5.04 7.78 -2.54
C ILE A 361 6.17 7.17 -3.37
N ALA A 362 7.26 7.93 -3.55
CA ALA A 362 8.50 7.44 -4.14
C ALA A 362 9.68 7.83 -3.24
N CYS A 363 10.80 7.13 -3.34
CA CYS A 363 12.01 7.41 -2.56
C CYS A 363 13.20 7.56 -3.50
N ASP A 364 13.91 8.70 -3.41
CA ASP A 364 15.14 8.95 -4.19
C ASP A 364 16.43 8.49 -3.47
N GLY A 365 16.27 7.76 -2.37
CA GLY A 365 17.34 7.36 -1.45
C GLY A 365 17.62 8.37 -0.34
N THR A 366 17.40 9.67 -0.58
CA THR A 366 17.64 10.76 0.38
C THR A 366 16.37 11.38 0.94
N ALA A 367 15.26 11.27 0.20
CA ALA A 367 13.97 11.83 0.54
C ALA A 367 12.83 11.00 -0.02
N PHE A 368 11.70 11.09 0.66
CA PHE A 368 10.41 10.67 0.15
C PHE A 368 9.77 11.80 -0.64
N TRP A 369 9.18 11.45 -1.78
CA TRP A 369 8.37 12.32 -2.62
C TRP A 369 6.94 11.85 -2.53
N VAL A 370 6.02 12.77 -2.25
CA VAL A 370 4.64 12.46 -1.91
C VAL A 370 3.69 13.27 -2.78
N THR A 371 2.68 12.60 -3.31
CA THR A 371 1.57 13.22 -4.05
C THR A 371 0.26 13.14 -3.30
N PHE A 372 -0.60 14.12 -3.57
CA PHE A 372 -1.89 14.27 -2.93
C PHE A 372 -3.02 13.95 -3.91
N GLY A 373 -4.11 13.37 -3.39
CA GLY A 373 -5.28 12.98 -4.19
C GLY A 373 -6.54 13.79 -3.93
N MET A 374 -7.44 13.72 -4.91
CA MET A 374 -8.88 13.98 -4.74
C MET A 374 -9.61 12.66 -4.46
N GLY A 375 -10.73 12.75 -3.73
CA GLY A 375 -11.65 11.63 -3.60
C GLY A 375 -12.38 11.28 -4.89
N ARG A 376 -13.06 10.13 -4.88
CA ARG A 376 -13.94 9.67 -5.97
C ARG A 376 -15.23 10.50 -6.12
N GLU A 377 -15.58 11.33 -5.12
CA GLU A 377 -16.83 12.09 -5.12
C GLU A 377 -16.72 13.42 -5.89
N GLU A 378 -17.77 13.70 -6.67
CA GLU A 378 -18.00 14.85 -7.56
C GLU A 378 -18.19 16.20 -6.82
N GLY A 379 -17.47 16.42 -5.72
CA GLY A 379 -17.53 17.66 -4.96
C GLY A 379 -16.63 18.75 -5.55
N PRO A 380 -17.02 20.04 -5.50
CA PRO A 380 -16.13 21.15 -5.81
C PRO A 380 -14.96 21.18 -4.79
N ASP A 381 -13.75 20.83 -5.24
CA ASP A 381 -12.54 20.88 -4.42
C ASP A 381 -11.72 22.16 -4.67
N CYS A 382 -11.39 22.84 -3.57
CA CYS A 382 -10.68 24.10 -3.46
C CYS A 382 -9.15 23.95 -3.33
N SER A 383 -8.59 22.74 -3.37
CA SER A 383 -7.19 22.52 -2.99
C SER A 383 -6.18 23.04 -4.03
N ALA A 384 -5.23 23.85 -3.57
CA ALA A 384 -4.16 24.47 -4.36
C ALA A 384 -3.02 23.51 -4.76
N SER A 385 -3.10 22.22 -4.41
CA SER A 385 -1.95 21.29 -4.41
C SER A 385 -1.97 20.21 -5.50
N ARG A 386 -2.85 20.31 -6.51
CA ARG A 386 -3.08 19.23 -7.49
C ARG A 386 -1.86 18.85 -8.33
N LEU A 387 -0.94 19.81 -8.54
CA LEU A 387 0.31 19.63 -9.28
C LEU A 387 1.53 19.84 -8.36
N SER A 388 1.34 19.62 -7.06
CA SER A 388 2.39 19.83 -6.07
C SER A 388 2.98 18.50 -5.60
N LEU A 389 4.30 18.51 -5.40
CA LEU A 389 5.05 17.42 -4.77
C LEU A 389 5.53 17.86 -3.40
N LEU A 390 5.31 17.05 -2.37
CA LEU A 390 5.96 17.24 -1.09
C LEU A 390 7.21 16.37 -1.03
N ARG A 391 8.34 17.00 -0.75
CA ARG A 391 9.60 16.33 -0.47
C ARG A 391 9.84 16.29 1.03
N ILE A 392 10.05 15.10 1.59
CA ILE A 392 10.31 14.88 3.01
C ILE A 392 11.67 14.19 3.15
N PRO A 393 12.64 14.77 3.87
CA PRO A 393 13.92 14.11 4.11
C PRO A 393 13.74 12.71 4.70
N LYS A 394 14.45 11.72 4.15
CA LYS A 394 14.43 10.37 4.67
C LYS A 394 15.26 10.32 5.95
N PRO A 395 14.70 9.90 7.10
CA PRO A 395 15.49 9.75 8.30
C PRO A 395 16.51 8.60 8.12
N PRO A 396 17.65 8.65 8.83
CA PRO A 396 18.50 7.47 8.94
C PRO A 396 17.76 6.38 9.73
N VAL A 397 18.08 5.12 9.45
CA VAL A 397 17.39 3.92 9.99
C VAL A 397 17.51 3.76 11.51
N TRP A 398 18.41 4.49 12.15
CA TRP A 398 18.61 4.49 13.60
C TRP A 398 17.97 5.69 14.30
N ALA A 399 17.34 6.61 13.55
CA ALA A 399 16.64 7.74 14.16
C ALA A 399 15.42 7.23 14.93
N ASP A 400 15.24 7.74 16.16
CA ASP A 400 13.97 7.61 16.85
C ASP A 400 12.93 8.51 16.17
N VAL A 401 12.06 7.90 15.38
CA VAL A 401 10.92 8.56 14.71
C VAL A 401 9.60 8.06 15.25
N SER A 402 9.47 7.98 16.57
CA SER A 402 8.24 7.49 17.19
C SER A 402 7.48 8.54 17.97
N ASP A 403 6.16 8.57 17.75
CA ASP A 403 5.22 9.32 18.58
C ASP A 403 5.26 8.78 20.03
N ASP A 404 4.93 9.61 21.01
CA ASP A 404 4.89 9.21 22.43
C ASP A 404 3.81 8.16 22.74
N TYR A 405 2.90 7.95 21.79
CA TYR A 405 1.69 7.16 21.93
C TYR A 405 1.41 6.36 20.66
N VAL A 406 0.99 5.10 20.83
CA VAL A 406 0.62 4.22 19.72
C VAL A 406 -0.65 3.42 20.02
N VAL A 407 -1.43 3.09 18.97
CA VAL A 407 -2.59 2.21 19.06
C VAL A 407 -2.54 1.13 17.99
N LYS A 408 -2.23 -0.12 18.37
CA LYS A 408 -2.31 -1.26 17.46
C LYS A 408 -3.73 -1.85 17.52
N LEU A 409 -4.59 -1.44 16.59
CA LEU A 409 -5.99 -1.85 16.51
C LEU A 409 -6.11 -3.20 15.80
N LEU A 410 -6.24 -4.27 16.59
CA LEU A 410 -6.22 -5.65 16.14
C LEU A 410 -7.58 -6.19 15.70
N ILE A 411 -8.68 -5.60 16.17
CA ILE A 411 -10.06 -5.89 15.76
C ILE A 411 -10.85 -4.59 15.87
N ALA A 412 -11.64 -4.28 14.83
CA ALA A 412 -12.61 -3.19 14.84
C ALA A 412 -13.89 -3.64 14.14
N ASP A 413 -15.03 -3.52 14.82
CA ASP A 413 -16.33 -3.81 14.25
C ASP A 413 -16.75 -2.68 13.30
N SER A 414 -16.82 -3.02 12.02
CA SER A 414 -17.21 -2.13 10.93
C SER A 414 -18.62 -2.39 10.41
N SER A 415 -19.44 -3.20 11.10
CA SER A 415 -20.77 -3.58 10.62
C SER A 415 -21.67 -2.36 10.37
N ASP A 416 -21.65 -1.39 11.28
CA ASP A 416 -22.49 -0.19 11.18
C ASP A 416 -22.00 0.77 10.09
N PHE A 417 -20.67 0.86 9.90
CA PHE A 417 -20.08 1.61 8.78
C PHE A 417 -20.54 1.04 7.43
N TYR A 418 -20.40 -0.27 7.24
CA TYR A 418 -20.81 -0.91 6.00
C TYR A 418 -22.32 -0.83 5.76
N ARG A 419 -23.13 -1.02 6.80
CA ARG A 419 -24.59 -0.83 6.72
C ARG A 419 -24.95 0.60 6.31
N ALA A 420 -24.31 1.61 6.90
CA ALA A 420 -24.55 3.02 6.57
C ALA A 420 -24.11 3.36 5.13
N ALA A 421 -23.04 2.72 4.65
CA ALA A 421 -22.57 2.86 3.27
C ALA A 421 -23.37 2.02 2.24
N GLY A 422 -24.45 1.36 2.66
CA GLY A 422 -25.35 0.61 1.77
C GLY A 422 -24.85 -0.80 1.39
N TYR A 423 -23.80 -1.31 2.04
CA TYR A 423 -23.37 -2.69 1.88
C TYR A 423 -24.19 -3.63 2.78
N ASP A 424 -24.27 -4.91 2.40
CA ASP A 424 -24.91 -5.93 3.23
C ASP A 424 -24.32 -5.96 4.64
N SER A 425 -25.17 -6.20 5.65
CA SER A 425 -24.70 -6.20 7.04
C SER A 425 -23.70 -7.33 7.27
N HIS A 426 -22.43 -6.99 7.47
CA HIS A 426 -21.40 -7.97 7.77
C HIS A 426 -21.51 -8.48 9.21
N PRO A 427 -21.18 -9.76 9.44
CA PRO A 427 -21.15 -10.30 10.79
C PRO A 427 -20.08 -9.58 11.61
N VAL A 428 -20.43 -9.31 12.86
CA VAL A 428 -19.53 -8.77 13.87
C VAL A 428 -18.25 -9.62 13.92
N PRO A 429 -17.05 -9.02 14.10
CA PRO A 429 -15.82 -9.78 14.26
C PRO A 429 -15.90 -10.76 15.44
N VAL A 430 -15.68 -12.05 15.16
CA VAL A 430 -15.69 -13.12 16.18
C VAL A 430 -14.31 -13.75 16.28
N LEU A 431 -13.73 -13.73 17.48
CA LEU A 431 -12.52 -14.49 17.76
C LEU A 431 -12.92 -15.91 18.18
N ALA A 432 -12.66 -16.90 17.33
CA ALA A 432 -13.00 -18.30 17.58
C ALA A 432 -12.29 -18.85 18.83
N ARG A 433 -12.82 -19.94 19.40
CA ARG A 433 -12.24 -20.59 20.58
C ARG A 433 -10.77 -20.96 20.31
N GLY A 434 -9.87 -20.51 21.18
CA GLY A 434 -8.43 -20.79 21.07
C GLY A 434 -7.71 -20.02 19.97
N ALA A 435 -8.43 -19.25 19.13
CA ALA A 435 -7.82 -18.44 18.09
C ALA A 435 -7.06 -17.26 18.68
N THR A 436 -6.02 -16.84 17.97
CA THR A 436 -5.13 -15.74 18.35
C THR A 436 -5.26 -14.59 17.36
N THR A 437 -5.07 -13.37 17.84
CA THR A 437 -4.82 -12.23 16.96
C THR A 437 -3.43 -12.34 16.32
N PHE A 438 -3.17 -11.49 15.33
CA PHE A 438 -1.80 -11.19 14.91
C PHE A 438 -0.96 -10.73 16.10
N ARG A 439 0.35 -10.97 16.03
CA ARG A 439 1.30 -10.42 17.00
C ARG A 439 1.56 -8.94 16.70
N VAL A 440 1.97 -8.20 17.73
CA VAL A 440 2.40 -6.80 17.65
C VAL A 440 3.73 -6.63 18.38
N ASP A 441 4.66 -5.87 17.82
CA ASP A 441 5.83 -5.36 18.55
C ASP A 441 5.44 -4.10 19.33
N MET A 442 5.63 -4.15 20.65
CA MET A 442 5.37 -3.04 21.57
C MET A 442 6.62 -2.66 22.38
N ALA A 443 7.79 -3.20 22.04
CA ALA A 443 9.04 -2.96 22.77
C ALA A 443 9.43 -1.48 22.93
N PRO A 444 9.11 -0.55 22.00
CA PRO A 444 9.42 0.86 22.17
C PRO A 444 8.65 1.56 23.32
N PHE A 445 7.63 0.93 23.89
CA PHE A 445 6.72 1.56 24.85
C PHE A 445 6.82 0.94 26.24
N ARG A 446 6.91 1.77 27.28
CA ARG A 446 7.07 1.30 28.67
C ARG A 446 5.75 0.95 29.33
N SER A 447 4.72 1.74 29.05
CA SER A 447 3.38 1.54 29.59
C SER A 447 2.46 0.97 28.53
N LEU A 448 1.98 -0.24 28.76
CA LEU A 448 1.11 -0.95 27.83
C LEU A 448 -0.26 -1.21 28.44
N ALA A 449 -1.31 -0.96 27.67
CA ALA A 449 -2.67 -1.35 28.02
C ALA A 449 -3.33 -2.15 26.90
N LEU A 450 -4.11 -3.14 27.28
CA LEU A 450 -5.07 -3.78 26.37
C LEU A 450 -6.43 -3.12 26.55
N LEU A 451 -6.96 -2.58 25.46
CA LEU A 451 -8.34 -2.14 25.37
C LEU A 451 -9.19 -3.24 24.75
N VAL A 452 -10.30 -3.59 25.41
CA VAL A 452 -11.26 -4.56 24.89
C VAL A 452 -12.66 -3.98 24.96
N ASP A 453 -13.39 -3.98 23.86
CA ASP A 453 -14.83 -3.76 23.85
C ASP A 453 -15.50 -4.98 23.22
N SER A 454 -16.46 -5.54 23.94
CA SER A 454 -17.06 -6.85 23.64
C SER A 454 -18.57 -6.74 23.56
N HIS A 455 -19.18 -7.51 22.66
CA HIS A 455 -20.64 -7.61 22.58
C HIS A 455 -21.21 -8.59 23.61
N GLU A 456 -20.37 -9.43 24.21
CA GLU A 456 -20.80 -10.52 25.08
C GLU A 456 -19.74 -10.90 26.14
N PRO A 457 -20.13 -11.63 27.20
CA PRO A 457 -19.19 -12.20 28.16
C PRO A 457 -18.21 -13.18 27.50
N GLY A 458 -17.00 -13.26 28.04
CA GLY A 458 -15.99 -14.18 27.53
C GLY A 458 -14.67 -14.11 28.28
N GLU A 459 -13.64 -14.74 27.73
CA GLU A 459 -12.33 -14.81 28.36
C GLU A 459 -11.23 -14.66 27.32
N LEU A 460 -10.35 -13.69 27.54
CA LEU A 460 -9.20 -13.41 26.68
C LEU A 460 -7.92 -13.60 27.50
N SER A 461 -6.85 -14.06 26.86
CA SER A 461 -5.52 -14.12 27.44
C SER A 461 -4.56 -13.27 26.63
N VAL A 462 -3.83 -12.39 27.30
CA VAL A 462 -2.66 -11.70 26.76
C VAL A 462 -1.48 -12.65 26.87
N GLU A 463 -0.87 -12.91 25.72
CA GLU A 463 0.30 -13.76 25.59
C GLU A 463 1.49 -12.94 25.10
N THR A 464 2.67 -13.38 25.50
CA THR A 464 3.93 -12.73 25.13
C THR A 464 4.99 -13.73 24.69
N LEU A 465 5.93 -13.27 23.87
CA LEU A 465 7.18 -13.97 23.58
C LEU A 465 8.31 -13.39 24.46
N PRO A 466 8.87 -14.17 25.41
CA PRO A 466 9.96 -13.69 26.27
C PRO A 466 11.27 -13.62 25.47
N PHE A 467 11.98 -12.49 25.63
CA PHE A 467 13.19 -12.15 24.86
C PHE A 467 14.44 -12.98 25.15
N ARG A 468 14.48 -13.81 26.20
CA ARG A 468 15.77 -14.33 26.68
C ARG A 468 16.36 -15.46 25.83
N ASP A 469 15.55 -16.29 25.16
CA ASP A 469 16.04 -17.50 24.47
C ASP A 469 15.17 -17.92 23.26
N TRP A 470 14.68 -16.97 22.44
CA TRP A 470 13.72 -17.31 21.37
C TRP A 470 14.40 -17.65 20.03
N HIS A 471 14.03 -18.82 19.48
CA HIS A 471 14.25 -19.23 18.10
C HIS A 471 12.88 -19.29 17.39
N PRO A 472 12.75 -18.92 16.09
CA PRO A 472 11.50 -18.98 15.33
C PRO A 472 10.74 -20.32 15.46
N ASP A 473 11.48 -21.42 15.54
CA ASP A 473 10.92 -22.78 15.67
C ASP A 473 10.37 -23.12 17.07
N GLN A 474 10.53 -22.24 18.06
CA GLN A 474 10.05 -22.41 19.43
C GLN A 474 8.95 -21.40 19.75
N GLU A 475 7.73 -21.63 19.24
CA GLU A 475 6.54 -20.84 19.60
C GLU A 475 6.06 -21.12 21.04
N ARG A 476 6.85 -20.78 22.06
CA ARG A 476 6.40 -20.82 23.46
C ARG A 476 5.86 -19.46 23.90
N TRP A 477 4.70 -19.13 23.37
CA TRP A 477 3.89 -18.02 23.88
C TRP A 477 3.51 -18.27 25.34
N THR A 478 3.79 -17.28 26.19
CA THR A 478 3.52 -17.34 27.63
C THR A 478 2.33 -16.45 27.96
N GLU A 479 1.29 -17.01 28.58
CA GLU A 479 0.18 -16.22 29.11
C GLU A 479 0.65 -15.39 30.30
N ILE A 480 0.55 -14.07 30.20
CA ILE A 480 0.93 -13.13 31.27
C ILE A 480 -0.28 -12.54 31.98
N ARG A 481 -1.42 -12.44 31.28
CA ARG A 481 -2.65 -11.92 31.87
C ARG A 481 -3.86 -12.58 31.25
N ARG A 482 -4.85 -12.90 32.07
CA ARG A 482 -6.18 -13.36 31.68
C ARG A 482 -7.26 -12.35 32.03
N LEU A 483 -8.08 -11.95 31.07
CA LEU A 483 -9.23 -11.08 31.24
C LEU A 483 -10.50 -11.92 31.25
N ARG A 484 -11.31 -11.80 32.31
CA ARG A 484 -12.66 -12.36 32.35
C ARG A 484 -13.69 -11.26 32.15
N ILE A 485 -14.31 -11.24 30.99
CA ILE A 485 -15.35 -10.29 30.59
C ILE A 485 -16.68 -10.82 31.13
N ARG A 486 -17.28 -10.10 32.07
CA ARG A 486 -18.52 -10.54 32.76
C ARG A 486 -19.80 -10.18 32.01
N ALA A 487 -19.76 -9.10 31.23
CA ALA A 487 -20.87 -8.56 30.47
C ALA A 487 -20.31 -7.78 29.26
N ALA A 488 -21.18 -7.51 28.29
CA ALA A 488 -20.87 -6.64 27.16
C ALA A 488 -20.34 -5.27 27.61
N GLY A 489 -19.49 -4.67 26.78
CA GLY A 489 -18.94 -3.33 26.98
C GLY A 489 -17.41 -3.29 27.09
N ARG A 490 -16.94 -2.07 27.36
CA ARG A 490 -15.53 -1.69 27.33
C ARG A 490 -14.83 -1.98 28.65
N GLN A 491 -13.65 -2.60 28.55
CA GLN A 491 -12.75 -2.91 29.64
C GLN A 491 -11.32 -2.54 29.23
N GLN A 492 -10.49 -2.24 30.21
CA GLN A 492 -9.07 -1.96 30.02
C GLN A 492 -8.25 -2.75 31.03
N ILE A 493 -7.14 -3.32 30.57
CA ILE A 493 -6.10 -3.87 31.43
C ILE A 493 -4.85 -3.04 31.23
N LEU A 494 -4.28 -2.56 32.33
CA LEU A 494 -2.90 -2.07 32.35
C LEU A 494 -1.96 -3.25 32.61
N LEU A 495 -0.96 -3.44 31.76
CA LEU A 495 0.10 -4.43 31.97
C LEU A 495 1.11 -3.88 32.99
N ARG A 496 1.65 -4.77 33.83
CA ARG A 496 2.64 -4.42 34.85
C ARG A 496 4.02 -4.21 34.22
N GLU A 497 4.88 -3.43 34.86
CA GLU A 497 6.24 -3.13 34.35
C GLU A 497 7.06 -4.38 33.99
N GLY A 498 7.02 -5.44 34.81
CA GLY A 498 7.70 -6.71 34.49
C GLY A 498 7.08 -7.48 33.31
N GLU A 499 5.82 -7.21 32.98
CA GLU A 499 5.09 -7.82 31.86
C GLU A 499 5.38 -7.08 30.54
N THR A 500 5.68 -5.77 30.61
CA THR A 500 5.97 -4.92 29.43
C THR A 500 7.40 -5.06 28.92
N MET A 501 8.27 -5.76 29.63
CA MET A 501 9.65 -6.05 29.19
C MET A 501 9.75 -6.98 27.96
N SER A 502 8.64 -7.52 27.48
CA SER A 502 8.63 -8.41 26.32
C SER A 502 8.51 -7.67 25.00
N ARG A 503 8.88 -8.31 23.88
CA ARG A 503 8.80 -7.68 22.56
C ARG A 503 7.41 -7.71 21.99
N HIS A 504 6.94 -8.94 21.85
CA HIS A 504 5.81 -9.27 21.01
C HIS A 504 4.66 -9.70 21.91
N PHE A 505 3.50 -9.14 21.62
CA PHE A 505 2.26 -9.44 22.32
C PHE A 505 1.21 -9.94 21.33
N ARG A 506 0.33 -10.79 21.81
CA ARG A 506 -0.90 -11.15 21.09
C ARG A 506 -2.02 -11.44 22.08
N VAL A 507 -3.24 -11.55 21.57
CA VAL A 507 -4.41 -11.92 22.37
C VAL A 507 -4.96 -13.24 21.86
N ARG A 508 -5.22 -14.17 22.76
CA ARG A 508 -5.91 -15.43 22.48
C ARG A 508 -7.29 -15.45 23.13
N ASN A 509 -8.27 -16.02 22.46
CA ASN A 509 -9.52 -16.40 23.12
C ASN A 509 -9.27 -17.61 24.03
N ALA A 510 -9.25 -17.37 25.35
CA ALA A 510 -9.05 -18.39 26.38
C ALA A 510 -10.37 -19.03 26.84
N GLY A 511 -11.51 -18.50 26.39
CA GLY A 511 -12.83 -18.99 26.70
C GLY A 511 -13.16 -20.33 26.05
N ARG A 512 -14.26 -20.94 26.51
CA ARG A 512 -14.79 -22.19 25.93
C ARG A 512 -15.65 -21.96 24.69
N ARG A 513 -15.97 -20.71 24.37
CA ARG A 513 -16.85 -20.30 23.26
C ARG A 513 -16.16 -19.21 22.44
N PRO A 514 -16.54 -19.03 21.16
CA PRO A 514 -16.19 -17.83 20.41
C PRO A 514 -16.63 -16.57 21.16
N ILE A 515 -15.97 -15.44 20.89
CA ILE A 515 -16.32 -14.14 21.47
C ILE A 515 -16.44 -13.08 20.38
N ALA A 516 -17.59 -12.42 20.33
CA ALA A 516 -17.85 -11.27 19.47
C ALA A 516 -17.26 -9.98 20.08
N LEU A 517 -16.43 -9.28 19.29
CA LEU A 517 -15.67 -8.12 19.73
C LEU A 517 -16.03 -6.89 18.91
N ARG A 518 -16.26 -5.76 19.59
CA ARG A 518 -16.38 -4.44 18.96
C ARG A 518 -15.01 -3.86 18.65
N GLN A 519 -14.10 -3.99 19.61
CA GLN A 519 -12.78 -3.42 19.50
C GLN A 519 -11.77 -4.23 20.32
N LEU A 520 -10.58 -4.44 19.77
CA LEU A 520 -9.45 -4.99 20.49
C LEU A 520 -8.19 -4.24 20.08
N ALA A 521 -7.51 -3.59 21.03
CA ALA A 521 -6.32 -2.82 20.72
C ALA A 521 -5.27 -2.86 21.83
N PHE A 522 -4.00 -2.92 21.43
CA PHE A 522 -2.90 -2.56 22.32
C PHE A 522 -2.65 -1.05 22.24
N VAL A 523 -2.42 -0.45 23.39
CA VAL A 523 -2.12 0.96 23.55
C VAL A 523 -0.79 1.09 24.27
N GLY A 524 0.18 1.74 23.63
CA GLY A 524 1.53 1.95 24.16
C GLY A 524 1.81 3.42 24.46
N ARG A 525 2.56 3.68 25.53
CA ARG A 525 3.14 4.99 25.87
C ARG A 525 4.61 4.83 26.25
N LYS A 526 5.44 5.77 25.79
CA LYS A 526 6.89 5.80 26.08
C LYS A 526 7.19 5.97 27.57
#